data_AF-A0A3D4DPW6-F1
#
_entry.id   AF-A0A3D4DPW6-F1
#
_cell.length_a   1.000
_cell.length_b   1.000
_cell.length_c   1.000
_cell.angle_alpha   90.00
_cell.angle_beta   90.00
_cell.angle_gamma   90.00
#
_symmetry.space_group_name_H-M   'P 1'
#
loop_
_entity.id
_entity.type
_entity.pdbx_description
1 polymer ?
#
loop_
_entity_poly.entity_id
_entity_poly.type
_entity_poly.pdbx_seq_one_letter_code
_entity_poly.pdbx_strand_id
1 'polypeptide(L)' 'QDAILRGSACAAIVVAKPGCAPAMPTPAELDAFLATHPGPTAP' A
#
# COMPACT_ATOMS: atom_id res chain seq x y z
N GLN A 1 -10.29 -10.23 1.59
CA GLN A 1 -8.82 -10.33 1.60
C GLN A 1 -8.19 -9.16 0.86
N ASP A 2 -8.61 -8.86 -0.37
CA ASP A 2 -8.21 -7.68 -1.15
C ASP A 2 -8.28 -6.34 -0.40
N ALA A 3 -9.38 -6.09 0.32
CA ALA A 3 -9.54 -4.85 1.09
C ALA A 3 -8.48 -4.69 2.18
N ILE A 4 -8.01 -5.80 2.78
CA ILE A 4 -6.94 -5.80 3.78
C ILE A 4 -5.60 -5.49 3.10
N LEU A 5 -5.27 -6.17 1.99
CA LEU A 5 -4.02 -5.95 1.25
C LEU A 5 -3.89 -4.50 0.77
N ARG A 6 -4.96 -3.96 0.19
CA ARG A 6 -5.00 -2.56 -0.27
C ARG A 6 -4.88 -1.57 0.89
N GLY A 7 -5.60 -1.80 1.99
CA GLY A 7 -5.51 -0.94 3.17
C GLY A 7 -4.12 -0.92 3.81
N SER A 8 -3.48 -2.09 3.94
CA SER A 8 -2.12 -2.21 4.46
C SER A 8 -1.09 -1.53 3.56
N ALA A 9 -1.20 -1.68 2.25
CA ALA A 9 -0.31 -1.01 1.30
C ALA A 9 -0.48 0.52 1.32
N CYS A 10 -1.70 1.04 1.40
CA CYS A 10 -1.94 2.48 1.58
C CYS A 10 -1.30 3.03 2.86
N ALA A 11 -1.45 2.32 3.98
CA ALA A 11 -0.85 2.72 5.25
C ALA A 11 0.68 2.76 5.17
N ALA A 12 1.29 1.74 4.57
CA ALA A 12 2.75 1.65 4.40
C ALA A 12 3.32 2.79 3.54
N ILE A 13 2.62 3.16 2.45
CA ILE A 13 3.05 4.24 1.54
C ILE A 13 2.98 5.61 2.23
N VAL A 14 1.91 5.86 3.00
CA VAL A 14 1.68 7.16 3.65
C VAL A 14 2.70 7.43 4.76
N VAL A 15 3.06 6.43 5.57
CA VAL A 15 4.03 6.61 6.67
C VAL A 15 5.48 6.70 6.19
N ALA A 16 5.77 6.28 4.96
CA ALA A 16 7.11 6.31 4.39
C ALA A 16 7.54 7.70 3.89
N LYS A 17 6.61 8.66 3.78
CA LYS A 17 6.89 10.02 3.29
C LYS A 17 6.53 11.06 4.36
N PRO A 18 7.34 12.10 4.60
CA PRO A 18 6.96 13.19 5.48
C PRO A 18 5.71 13.92 4.96
N GLY A 19 4.65 13.97 5.78
CA GLY A 19 3.37 14.60 5.45
C GLY A 19 2.27 13.59 5.08
N CYS A 20 1.22 13.50 5.91
CA CYS A 20 0.17 12.47 5.85
C CYS A 20 -0.84 12.64 4.68
N ALA A 21 -1.08 13.87 4.22
CA ALA A 21 -2.09 14.18 3.20
C ALA A 21 -1.61 14.08 1.73
N PRO A 22 -0.40 14.55 1.33
CA PRO A 22 0.09 14.44 -0.04
C PRO A 22 0.60 13.03 -0.40
N ALA A 23 0.58 12.09 0.55
CA ALA A 23 1.09 10.74 0.39
C ALA A 23 0.00 9.71 0.07
N MET A 24 -1.26 10.13 -0.13
CA MET A 24 -2.34 9.22 -0.50
C MET A 24 -2.06 8.63 -1.89
N PRO A 25 -1.83 7.30 -2.01
CA PRO A 25 -1.41 6.70 -3.28
C PRO A 25 -2.56 6.65 -4.28
N THR A 26 -2.20 6.77 -5.56
CA THR A 26 -3.11 6.48 -6.66
C THR A 26 -3.35 4.96 -6.81
N PRO A 27 -4.44 4.52 -7.46
CA PRO A 27 -4.64 3.09 -7.74
C PRO A 27 -3.46 2.44 -8.46
N ALA A 28 -2.82 3.14 -9.39
CA ALA A 28 -1.66 2.63 -10.13
C ALA A 28 -0.42 2.45 -9.23
N GLU A 29 -0.17 3.37 -8.29
CA GLU A 29 0.92 3.22 -7.31
C GLU A 29 0.65 2.09 -6.34
N LEU A 30 -0.61 1.90 -5.95
CA LEU A 30 -1.02 0.78 -5.10
C LEU A 30 -0.80 -0.56 -5.79
N ASP A 31 -1.17 -0.68 -7.07
CA ASP A 31 -0.95 -1.89 -7.85
C ASP A 31 0.54 -2.17 -8.06
N ALA A 32 1.36 -1.14 -8.32
CA ALA A 32 2.81 -1.26 -8.40
C ALA A 32 3.43 -1.73 -7.07
N PHE A 33 2.98 -1.17 -5.94
CA PHE A 33 3.43 -1.55 -4.61
C PHE A 33 3.04 -3.00 -4.27
N LEU A 34 1.83 -3.43 -4.62
CA LEU A 34 1.38 -4.80 -4.42
C LEU A 34 2.12 -5.81 -5.31
N ALA A 35 2.56 -5.40 -6.51
CA ALA A 35 3.38 -6.23 -7.38
C ALA A 35 4.79 -6.45 -6.84
N THR A 36 5.37 -5.46 -6.15
CA THR A 36 6.70 -5.57 -5.52
C THR A 36 6.66 -6.10 -4.09
N HIS A 37 5.52 -5.97 -3.41
CA HIS A 37 5.27 -6.43 -2.05
C HIS A 37 4.00 -7.28 -2.03
N PRO A 38 4.03 -8.50 -2.62
CA PRO A 38 2.96 -9.47 -2.40
C PRO A 38 2.94 -9.70 -0.88
N GLY A 39 1.85 -9.31 -0.23
CA GLY A 39 1.72 -9.35 1.23
C GLY A 39 2.01 -10.75 1.79
N PRO A 40 2.08 -10.91 3.12
CA PRO A 40 2.41 -12.18 3.76
C PRO A 40 1.47 -13.27 3.24
N THR A 41 1.97 -14.06 2.28
CA THR A 41 1.23 -15.16 1.67
C THR A 41 1.38 -16.30 2.65
N ALA A 42 0.49 -16.34 3.65
CA ALA A 42 0.44 -17.41 4.63
C ALA A 42 -0.16 -18.67 3.98
N PRO A 43 0.23 -19.89 4.37
CA PRO A 43 0.68 -20.28 5.72
C PRO A 43 2.19 -20.28 5.97
#